data_AF-A0A9P4SAR4-F1
#
_entry.id   AF-A0A9P4SAR4-F1
#
_cell.length_a   1.000
_cell.length_b   1.000
_cell.length_c   1.000
_cell.angle_alpha   90.00
_cell.angle_beta   90.00
_cell.angle_gamma   90.00
#
_symmetry.space_group_name_H-M   'P 1'
#
loop_
_entity.id
_entity.type
_entity.pdbx_description
1 polymer ?
#
loop_
_entity_poly.entity_id
_entity_poly.type
_entity_poly.pdbx_seq_one_letter_code
_entity_poly.pdbx_strand_id
1 'polypeptide(L)'
;MNKANLVILIMNRKKIAEHALFKRIADRKYGLHSLCITEQTIKKAFDMNKFQAFMGDIALKINLKSGGINHAVENLTFENILVIGADVTHPGPASVKGTLSVTAMVGNVDRYGGRFLGSLSLQQESRQEMILNFESLVPKRIEQFCLLNNKWPKSVIYYRDGVSESQYTAVREVEVSKIRPAAERVWKKHHTQAKCPRVEIAAIVATKRHHVRFYPIVNDNQKKPIIANSRHQPAWGKQRNCPPGTLVKSASHHPIT
;
A
#
# COMPACT_ATOMS: atom_id res chain seq x y z
N MET A 1 33.97 -13.20 0.53
CA MET A 1 33.08 -13.82 -0.49
C MET A 1 31.98 -12.84 -0.85
N ASN A 2 31.89 -12.39 -2.11
CA ASN A 2 30.77 -11.57 -2.60
C ASN A 2 29.51 -12.43 -2.65
N LYS A 3 28.59 -12.24 -1.70
CA LYS A 3 27.27 -12.88 -1.73
C LYS A 3 26.41 -12.18 -2.79
N ALA A 4 25.78 -12.95 -3.66
CA ALA A 4 24.78 -12.41 -4.59
C ALA A 4 23.56 -11.90 -3.79
N ASN A 5 23.21 -10.63 -3.96
CA ASN A 5 22.08 -9.98 -3.25
C ASN A 5 20.79 -9.89 -4.09
N LEU A 6 20.85 -10.24 -5.38
CA LEU A 6 19.72 -10.19 -6.33
C LEU A 6 19.70 -11.46 -7.20
N VAL A 7 18.53 -12.05 -7.38
CA VAL A 7 18.28 -13.17 -8.30
C VAL A 7 17.16 -12.81 -9.26
N ILE A 8 17.39 -13.04 -10.55
CA ILE A 8 16.40 -12.83 -11.61
C ILE A 8 16.06 -14.18 -12.24
N LEU A 9 14.80 -14.59 -12.15
CA LEU A 9 14.27 -15.76 -12.84
C LEU A 9 13.61 -15.33 -14.15
N ILE A 10 14.08 -15.85 -15.27
CA ILE A 10 13.42 -15.71 -16.58
C ILE A 10 12.68 -17.01 -16.87
N MET A 11 11.36 -16.91 -16.98
CA MET A 11 10.48 -18.04 -17.31
C MET A 11 10.03 -17.95 -18.76
N ASN A 12 9.88 -19.07 -19.45
CA ASN A 12 9.34 -19.08 -20.82
C ASN A 12 7.91 -18.50 -20.90
N ARG A 13 7.06 -18.82 -19.91
CA ARG A 13 5.68 -18.34 -19.79
C ARG A 13 5.25 -18.21 -18.33
N LYS A 14 4.12 -17.56 -18.08
CA LYS A 14 3.56 -17.43 -16.74
C LYS A 14 3.10 -18.79 -16.22
N LYS A 15 3.71 -19.26 -15.12
CA LYS A 15 3.27 -20.45 -14.38
C LYS A 15 3.23 -20.16 -12.89
N ILE A 16 2.04 -20.22 -12.29
CA ILE A 16 1.79 -19.74 -10.93
C ILE A 16 2.57 -20.56 -9.90
N ALA A 17 2.58 -21.89 -10.01
CA ALA A 17 3.25 -22.78 -9.07
C ALA A 17 4.77 -22.57 -9.03
N GLU A 18 5.41 -22.48 -10.21
CA GLU A 18 6.86 -22.25 -10.32
C GLU A 18 7.25 -20.86 -9.77
N HIS A 19 6.47 -19.82 -10.08
CA HIS A 19 6.67 -18.48 -9.52
C HIS A 19 6.53 -18.49 -7.99
N ALA A 20 5.51 -19.17 -7.45
CA ALA A 20 5.29 -19.28 -6.01
C ALA A 20 6.45 -20.02 -5.31
N LEU A 21 6.94 -21.11 -5.90
CA LEU A 21 8.09 -21.85 -5.40
C LEU A 21 9.35 -20.99 -5.38
N PHE A 22 9.64 -20.29 -6.48
CA PHE A 22 10.77 -19.36 -6.58
C PHE A 22 10.71 -18.28 -5.50
N LYS A 23 9.54 -17.64 -5.33
CA LYS A 23 9.35 -16.62 -4.30
C LYS A 23 9.50 -17.16 -2.89
N ARG A 24 8.99 -18.36 -2.61
CA ARG A 24 9.18 -19.02 -1.32
C ARG A 24 10.68 -19.26 -1.04
N ILE A 25 11.42 -19.76 -2.03
CA ILE A 25 12.86 -20.04 -1.86
C ILE A 25 13.64 -18.74 -1.68
N ALA A 26 13.49 -17.79 -2.61
CA ALA A 26 14.26 -16.55 -2.59
C ALA A 26 13.90 -15.66 -1.38
N ASP A 27 12.62 -15.38 -1.16
CA ASP A 27 12.20 -14.36 -0.19
C ASP A 27 12.15 -14.93 1.25
N ARG A 28 11.81 -16.22 1.44
CA ARG A 28 11.61 -16.81 2.78
C ARG A 28 12.76 -17.69 3.25
N LYS A 29 13.41 -18.45 2.37
CA LYS A 29 14.50 -19.36 2.76
C LYS A 29 15.85 -18.65 2.77
N TYR A 30 16.16 -17.87 1.73
CA TYR A 30 17.47 -17.24 1.58
C TYR A 30 17.49 -15.73 1.82
N GLY A 31 16.33 -15.07 1.85
CA GLY A 31 16.24 -13.61 2.07
C GLY A 31 16.87 -12.78 0.95
N LEU A 32 16.78 -13.24 -0.29
CA LEU A 32 17.38 -12.60 -1.47
C LEU A 32 16.39 -11.65 -2.13
N HIS A 33 16.87 -10.52 -2.65
CA HIS A 33 16.05 -9.73 -3.56
C HIS A 33 15.79 -10.55 -4.83
N SER A 34 14.52 -10.61 -5.24
CA SER A 34 14.13 -11.50 -6.35
C SER A 34 13.21 -10.80 -7.36
N LEU A 35 13.47 -11.03 -8.65
CA LEU A 35 12.60 -10.67 -9.76
C LEU A 35 12.25 -11.89 -10.60
N CYS A 36 11.04 -11.89 -11.15
CA CYS A 36 10.59 -12.91 -12.07
C CYS A 36 10.07 -12.20 -13.33
N ILE A 37 10.57 -12.61 -14.48
CA ILE A 37 10.26 -12.01 -15.78
C ILE A 37 9.86 -13.15 -16.72
N THR A 38 8.92 -12.93 -17.63
CA THR A 38 8.61 -13.92 -18.66
C THR A 38 9.23 -13.52 -20.00
N GLU A 39 9.75 -14.50 -20.73
CA GLU A 39 10.26 -14.35 -22.09
C GLU A 39 9.21 -13.70 -23.01
N GLN A 40 7.94 -14.10 -22.87
CA GLN A 40 6.81 -13.47 -23.57
C GLN A 40 6.73 -11.95 -23.35
N THR A 41 6.98 -11.48 -22.12
CA THR A 41 6.95 -10.04 -21.82
C THR A 41 8.15 -9.33 -22.43
N ILE A 42 9.33 -9.96 -22.41
CA ILE A 42 10.54 -9.44 -23.03
C ILE A 42 10.35 -9.30 -24.54
N LYS A 43 9.91 -10.36 -25.23
CA LYS A 43 9.65 -10.35 -26.68
C LYS A 43 8.66 -9.27 -27.07
N LYS A 44 7.52 -9.20 -26.36
CA LYS A 44 6.53 -8.15 -26.57
C LYS A 44 7.11 -6.74 -26.44
N ALA A 45 8.03 -6.51 -25.50
CA ALA A 45 8.68 -5.22 -25.34
C ALA A 45 9.60 -4.89 -26.53
N PHE A 46 10.33 -5.86 -27.08
CA PHE A 46 11.09 -5.69 -28.32
C PHE A 46 10.18 -5.41 -29.52
N ASP A 47 9.18 -6.26 -29.75
CA ASP A 47 8.27 -6.18 -30.90
C ASP A 47 7.52 -4.85 -30.96
N MET A 48 7.18 -4.28 -29.80
CA MET A 48 6.48 -2.99 -29.70
C MET A 48 7.43 -1.77 -29.66
N ASN A 49 8.75 -1.96 -29.83
CA ASN A 49 9.77 -0.93 -29.64
C ASN A 49 9.67 -0.20 -28.28
N LYS A 50 9.36 -0.96 -27.21
CA LYS A 50 9.17 -0.49 -25.83
C LYS A 50 10.19 -1.08 -24.86
N PHE A 51 11.28 -1.64 -25.36
CA PHE A 51 12.28 -2.32 -24.54
C PHE A 51 12.90 -1.38 -23.49
N GLN A 52 13.20 -0.13 -23.84
CA GLN A 52 13.73 0.85 -22.90
C GLN A 52 12.75 1.14 -21.74
N ALA A 53 11.47 1.35 -22.05
CA ALA A 53 10.43 1.57 -21.03
C ALA A 53 10.27 0.34 -20.13
N PHE A 54 10.30 -0.85 -20.70
CA PHE A 54 10.26 -2.11 -19.96
C PHE A 54 11.46 -2.27 -19.01
N MET A 55 12.68 -1.93 -19.47
CA MET A 55 13.86 -1.92 -18.61
C MET A 55 13.78 -0.85 -17.51
N GLY A 56 13.15 0.30 -17.80
CA GLY A 56 12.81 1.32 -16.80
C GLY A 56 11.94 0.74 -15.68
N ASP A 57 10.85 0.04 -16.03
CA ASP A 57 9.96 -0.61 -15.05
C ASP A 57 10.68 -1.66 -14.19
N ILE A 58 11.62 -2.40 -14.79
CA ILE A 58 12.47 -3.34 -14.05
C ILE A 58 13.39 -2.58 -13.08
N ALA A 59 14.08 -1.55 -13.55
CA ALA A 59 14.98 -0.74 -12.74
C ALA A 59 14.26 -0.13 -11.53
N LEU A 60 13.03 0.36 -11.71
CA LEU A 60 12.20 0.87 -10.61
C LEU A 60 11.97 -0.18 -9.52
N LYS A 61 11.76 -1.45 -9.87
CA LYS A 61 11.55 -2.54 -8.91
C LYS A 61 12.85 -2.96 -8.23
N ILE A 62 13.97 -2.95 -8.95
CA ILE A 62 15.29 -3.27 -8.38
C ILE A 62 15.67 -2.21 -7.36
N ASN A 63 15.57 -0.92 -7.72
CA ASN A 63 15.94 0.18 -6.84
C ASN A 63 15.18 0.12 -5.51
N LEU A 64 13.86 -0.10 -5.54
CA LEU A 64 13.05 -0.25 -4.32
C LEU A 64 13.46 -1.47 -3.48
N LYS A 65 13.77 -2.60 -4.12
CA LYS A 65 14.23 -3.81 -3.41
C LYS A 65 15.59 -3.57 -2.73
N SER A 66 16.48 -2.85 -3.39
CA SER A 66 17.78 -2.45 -2.86
C SER A 66 17.70 -1.32 -1.82
N GLY A 67 16.50 -0.86 -1.45
CA GLY A 67 16.29 0.15 -0.42
C GLY A 67 16.40 1.59 -0.91
N GLY A 68 16.46 1.82 -2.23
CA GLY A 68 16.42 3.13 -2.85
C GLY A 68 15.00 3.72 -2.93
N ILE A 69 14.93 4.98 -3.35
CA ILE A 69 13.69 5.74 -3.56
C ILE A 69 13.67 6.20 -5.01
N ASN A 70 12.59 5.94 -5.74
CA ASN A 70 12.49 6.29 -7.16
C ASN A 70 12.12 7.77 -7.37
N HIS A 71 11.17 8.27 -6.58
CA HIS A 71 10.68 9.64 -6.64
C HIS A 71 10.11 10.03 -5.28
N ALA A 72 10.06 11.34 -5.02
CA ALA A 72 9.46 11.94 -3.84
C ALA A 72 8.59 13.13 -4.29
N VAL A 73 7.60 13.47 -3.48
CA VAL A 73 6.77 14.66 -3.71
C VAL A 73 7.50 15.87 -3.12
N GLU A 74 7.63 16.92 -3.91
CA GLU A 74 8.26 18.16 -3.47
C GLU A 74 7.46 18.80 -2.32
N ASN A 75 8.15 19.33 -1.31
CA ASN A 75 7.56 20.00 -0.14
C ASN A 75 6.62 19.14 0.73
N LEU A 76 6.61 17.81 0.56
CA LEU A 76 5.90 16.88 1.43
C LEU A 76 6.88 16.05 2.26
N THR A 77 6.68 16.03 3.58
CA THR A 77 7.52 15.25 4.51
C THR A 77 6.67 14.49 5.53
N PHE A 78 7.12 13.28 5.84
CA PHE A 78 6.55 12.36 6.83
C PHE A 78 7.46 12.21 8.05
N GLU A 79 8.38 13.15 8.30
CA GLU A 79 9.42 13.06 9.32
C GLU A 79 8.91 12.77 10.75
N ASN A 80 7.67 13.18 11.08
CA ASN A 80 7.03 12.88 12.36
C ASN A 80 5.70 12.11 12.19
N ILE A 81 5.43 11.60 10.99
CA ILE A 81 4.17 10.97 10.62
C ILE A 81 4.45 9.53 10.20
N LEU A 82 3.91 8.59 10.95
CA LEU A 82 3.90 7.18 10.58
C LEU A 82 2.63 6.90 9.76
N VAL A 83 2.80 6.64 8.48
CA VAL A 83 1.75 6.18 7.57
C VAL A 83 1.72 4.65 7.59
N ILE A 84 0.61 4.08 8.04
CA ILE A 84 0.34 2.65 8.06
C ILE A 84 -0.69 2.33 6.98
N GLY A 85 -0.43 1.29 6.20
CA GLY A 85 -1.42 0.71 5.29
C GLY A 85 -1.75 -0.72 5.69
N ALA A 86 -3.01 -1.12 5.66
CA ALA A 86 -3.42 -2.49 5.90
C ALA A 86 -4.50 -2.97 4.92
N ASP A 87 -4.41 -4.26 4.59
CA ASP A 87 -5.33 -5.00 3.74
C ASP A 87 -5.49 -6.44 4.26
N VAL A 88 -6.64 -7.03 3.97
CA VAL A 88 -6.94 -8.43 4.27
C VAL A 88 -7.27 -9.15 2.99
N THR A 89 -6.48 -10.18 2.68
CA THR A 89 -6.74 -11.05 1.53
C THR A 89 -7.46 -12.31 1.99
N HIS A 90 -8.65 -12.53 1.43
CA HIS A 90 -9.40 -13.77 1.63
C HIS A 90 -8.99 -14.86 0.64
N PRO A 91 -9.18 -16.15 0.99
CA PRO A 91 -9.02 -17.25 0.05
C PRO A 91 -9.94 -17.09 -1.16
N GLY A 92 -9.39 -17.32 -2.36
CA GLY A 92 -10.17 -17.35 -3.60
C GLY A 92 -11.04 -18.61 -3.74
N PRO A 93 -11.95 -18.67 -4.72
CA PRO A 93 -12.88 -19.80 -4.90
C PRO A 93 -12.22 -21.17 -5.07
N ALA A 94 -11.02 -21.22 -5.66
CA ALA A 94 -10.26 -22.46 -5.86
C ALA A 94 -9.38 -22.86 -4.66
N SER A 95 -9.47 -22.15 -3.54
CA SER A 95 -8.66 -22.46 -2.34
C SER A 95 -9.23 -23.66 -1.60
N VAL A 96 -8.35 -24.40 -0.91
CA VAL A 96 -8.77 -25.51 -0.04
C VAL A 96 -9.71 -24.98 1.05
N LYS A 97 -10.79 -25.71 1.31
CA LYS A 97 -11.76 -25.36 2.38
C LYS A 97 -11.03 -25.20 3.71
N GLY A 98 -11.34 -24.12 4.44
CA GLY A 98 -10.66 -23.80 5.71
C GLY A 98 -9.36 -23.00 5.56
N THR A 99 -8.94 -22.64 4.33
CA THR A 99 -7.83 -21.68 4.16
C THR A 99 -8.18 -20.37 4.88
N LEU A 100 -7.23 -19.85 5.66
CA LEU A 100 -7.43 -18.67 6.49
C LEU A 100 -7.20 -17.38 5.68
N SER A 101 -7.79 -16.27 6.12
CA SER A 101 -7.44 -14.95 5.59
C SER A 101 -6.01 -14.56 5.99
N VAL A 102 -5.37 -13.70 5.19
CA VAL A 102 -4.03 -13.15 5.48
C VAL A 102 -4.12 -11.63 5.58
N THR A 103 -3.64 -11.07 6.67
CA THR A 103 -3.45 -9.63 6.83
C THR A 103 -2.06 -9.23 6.35
N ALA A 104 -1.97 -8.13 5.60
CA ALA A 104 -0.73 -7.42 5.34
C ALA A 104 -0.79 -6.03 5.99
N MET A 105 0.25 -5.65 6.72
CA MET A 105 0.41 -4.31 7.27
C MET A 105 1.76 -3.74 6.90
N VAL A 106 1.78 -2.52 6.37
CA VAL A 106 2.99 -1.79 5.99
C VAL A 106 3.10 -0.49 6.75
N GLY A 107 4.32 0.04 6.89
CA GLY A 107 4.59 1.35 7.48
C GLY A 107 5.78 2.03 6.81
N ASN A 108 5.71 3.35 6.59
CA ASN A 108 6.85 4.10 6.03
C ASN A 108 8.02 4.11 7.01
N VAL A 109 9.23 4.16 6.45
CA VAL A 109 10.47 4.20 7.26
C VAL A 109 11.42 5.32 6.85
N ASP A 110 11.02 6.15 5.90
CA ASP A 110 11.73 7.37 5.52
C ASP A 110 10.76 8.56 5.48
N ARG A 111 11.35 9.75 5.54
CA ARG A 111 10.63 11.03 5.54
C ARG A 111 9.95 11.37 4.20
N TYR A 112 10.29 10.70 3.11
CA TYR A 112 9.73 10.99 1.78
C TYR A 112 8.51 10.11 1.46
N GLY A 113 8.24 9.08 2.27
CA GLY A 113 7.22 8.09 1.97
C GLY A 113 7.61 7.18 0.79
N GLY A 114 8.91 7.02 0.53
CA GLY A 114 9.40 6.22 -0.61
C GLY A 114 9.57 4.73 -0.29
N ARG A 115 9.71 4.38 0.99
CA ARG A 115 10.02 3.02 1.47
C ARG A 115 9.05 2.63 2.57
N PHE A 116 8.47 1.46 2.39
CA PHE A 116 7.56 0.84 3.34
C PHE A 116 8.05 -0.55 3.69
N LEU A 117 8.21 -0.81 5.00
CA LEU A 117 8.44 -2.16 5.50
C LEU A 117 7.10 -2.79 5.85
N GLY A 118 7.01 -4.12 5.75
CA GLY A 118 5.77 -4.87 5.89
C GLY A 118 5.84 -6.01 6.90
N SER A 119 4.67 -6.45 7.34
CA SER A 119 4.47 -7.67 8.12
C SER A 119 3.22 -8.38 7.65
N LEU A 120 3.25 -9.71 7.66
CA LEU A 120 2.12 -10.57 7.34
C LEU A 120 1.66 -11.28 8.62
N SER A 121 0.35 -11.47 8.76
CA SER A 121 -0.23 -12.33 9.81
C SER A 121 -1.31 -13.20 9.20
N LEU A 122 -1.36 -14.46 9.60
CA LEU A 122 -2.54 -15.29 9.40
C LEU A 122 -3.65 -14.78 10.34
N GLN A 123 -4.87 -14.76 9.84
CA GLN A 123 -6.08 -14.52 10.62
C GLN A 123 -6.51 -15.82 11.30
N GLN A 124 -7.30 -15.73 12.37
CA GLN A 124 -7.79 -16.91 13.10
C GLN A 124 -8.86 -17.69 12.32
N GLU A 125 -9.61 -17.00 11.45
CA GLU A 125 -10.72 -17.57 10.70
C GLU A 125 -10.64 -17.26 9.21
N SER A 126 -11.31 -18.08 8.40
CA SER A 126 -11.50 -17.83 6.97
C SER A 126 -12.49 -16.69 6.76
N ARG A 127 -12.21 -15.81 5.80
CA ARG A 127 -13.06 -14.65 5.48
C ARG A 127 -13.28 -13.67 6.64
N GLN A 128 -12.42 -13.72 7.66
CA GLN A 128 -12.38 -12.70 8.70
C GLN A 128 -11.83 -11.40 8.13
N GLU A 129 -12.65 -10.34 8.12
CA GLU A 129 -12.27 -9.03 7.60
C GLU A 129 -11.54 -8.19 8.66
N MET A 130 -12.03 -8.17 9.90
CA MET A 130 -11.37 -7.41 10.97
C MET A 130 -9.99 -7.99 11.30
N ILE A 131 -8.99 -7.13 11.45
CA ILE A 131 -7.64 -7.56 11.79
C ILE A 131 -7.56 -7.83 13.29
N LEU A 132 -7.79 -9.07 13.72
CA LEU A 132 -7.80 -9.42 15.15
C LEU A 132 -6.40 -9.32 15.79
N ASN A 133 -5.35 -9.66 15.04
CA ASN A 133 -3.96 -9.62 15.51
C ASN A 133 -3.31 -8.23 15.35
N PHE A 134 -4.10 -7.16 15.25
CA PHE A 134 -3.62 -5.80 15.00
C PHE A 134 -2.60 -5.33 16.05
N GLU A 135 -2.84 -5.70 17.31
CA GLU A 135 -1.98 -5.41 18.46
C GLU A 135 -0.57 -6.01 18.37
N SER A 136 -0.37 -7.03 17.53
CA SER A 136 0.93 -7.65 17.26
C SER A 136 1.67 -7.04 16.06
N LEU A 137 0.94 -6.34 15.19
CA LEU A 137 1.45 -5.79 13.93
C LEU A 137 1.87 -4.32 14.08
N VAL A 138 1.05 -3.50 14.74
CA VAL A 138 1.32 -2.07 14.89
C VAL A 138 2.60 -1.78 15.69
N PRO A 139 2.91 -2.46 16.82
CA PRO A 139 4.17 -2.24 17.51
C PRO A 139 5.38 -2.37 16.61
N LYS A 140 5.38 -3.35 15.69
CA LYS A 140 6.48 -3.56 14.74
C LYS A 140 6.63 -2.38 13.77
N ARG A 141 5.54 -1.72 13.38
CA ARG A 141 5.60 -0.52 12.52
C ARG A 141 6.18 0.66 13.28
N ILE A 142 5.75 0.88 14.52
CA ILE A 142 6.24 1.95 15.39
C ILE A 142 7.72 1.76 15.73
N GLU A 143 8.12 0.56 16.17
CA GLU A 143 9.51 0.21 16.47
C GLU A 143 10.43 0.45 15.26
N GLN A 144 10.01 0.03 14.06
CA GLN A 144 10.80 0.23 12.85
C GLN A 144 10.90 1.70 12.42
N PHE A 145 9.81 2.47 12.57
CA PHE A 145 9.85 3.91 12.33
C PHE A 145 10.85 4.59 13.27
N CYS A 146 10.77 4.29 14.58
CA CYS A 146 11.67 4.84 15.58
C CYS A 146 13.13 4.45 15.34
N LEU A 147 13.38 3.17 15.04
CA LEU A 147 14.72 2.65 14.78
C LEU A 147 15.38 3.33 13.57
N LEU A 148 14.65 3.54 12.48
CA LEU A 148 15.22 4.04 11.22
C LEU A 148 15.22 5.57 11.10
N ASN A 149 14.39 6.27 11.89
CA ASN A 149 14.31 7.74 11.86
C ASN A 149 14.86 8.40 13.13
N ASN A 150 15.19 7.61 14.16
CA ASN A 150 15.59 8.07 15.49
C ASN A 150 14.60 9.08 16.10
N LYS A 151 13.30 8.88 15.83
CA LYS A 151 12.21 9.79 16.21
C LYS A 151 10.95 9.03 16.60
N TRP A 152 10.23 9.56 17.58
CA TRP A 152 8.91 9.09 17.94
C TRP A 152 7.86 9.69 16.99
N PRO A 153 6.90 8.91 16.44
CA PRO A 153 5.86 9.47 15.60
C PRO A 153 4.91 10.35 16.44
N LYS A 154 4.68 11.59 15.98
CA LYS A 154 3.68 12.48 16.59
C LYS A 154 2.28 12.18 16.09
N SER A 155 2.18 11.66 14.87
CA SER A 155 0.91 11.29 14.26
C SER A 155 1.01 9.96 13.52
N VAL A 156 -0.10 9.22 13.52
CA VAL A 156 -0.30 8.00 12.72
C VAL A 156 -1.44 8.23 11.75
N ILE A 157 -1.17 8.02 10.45
CA ILE A 157 -2.21 7.95 9.42
C ILE A 157 -2.41 6.48 9.09
N TYR A 158 -3.60 5.94 9.32
CA TYR A 158 -3.94 4.55 9.08
C TYR A 158 -4.86 4.42 7.87
N TYR A 159 -4.34 3.92 6.75
CA TYR A 159 -5.11 3.57 5.57
C TYR A 159 -5.57 2.12 5.64
N ARG A 160 -6.89 1.89 5.58
CA ARG A 160 -7.52 0.57 5.58
C ARG A 160 -8.25 0.32 4.26
N ASP A 161 -7.82 -0.66 3.47
CA ASP A 161 -8.46 -1.09 2.21
C ASP A 161 -9.32 -2.34 2.45
N GLY A 162 -10.44 -2.52 1.76
CA GLY A 162 -11.20 -3.79 1.77
C GLY A 162 -12.43 -3.86 2.67
N VAL A 163 -12.76 -2.81 3.43
CA VAL A 163 -13.95 -2.78 4.31
C VAL A 163 -15.10 -1.99 3.71
N SER A 164 -16.33 -2.38 4.03
CA SER A 164 -17.55 -1.63 3.72
C SER A 164 -17.90 -0.64 4.82
N GLU A 165 -18.82 0.27 4.51
CA GLU A 165 -19.30 1.29 5.44
C GLU A 165 -19.88 0.70 6.74
N SER A 166 -20.63 -0.39 6.64
CA SER A 166 -21.19 -1.12 7.77
C SER A 166 -20.13 -1.62 8.78
N GLN A 167 -18.86 -1.68 8.38
CA GLN A 167 -17.77 -2.17 9.21
C GLN A 167 -16.95 -1.03 9.85
N TYR A 168 -17.27 0.25 9.59
CA TYR A 168 -16.46 1.38 10.09
C TYR A 168 -16.38 1.41 11.62
N THR A 169 -17.49 1.14 12.30
CA THR A 169 -17.52 1.04 13.77
C THR A 169 -16.60 -0.08 14.26
N ALA A 170 -16.66 -1.25 13.63
CA ALA A 170 -15.80 -2.39 13.98
C ALA A 170 -14.32 -2.08 13.74
N VAL A 171 -13.95 -1.41 12.63
CA VAL A 171 -12.57 -0.96 12.39
C VAL A 171 -12.11 0.00 13.49
N ARG A 172 -12.96 0.95 13.88
CA ARG A 172 -12.64 1.90 14.94
C ARG A 172 -12.38 1.20 16.27
N GLU A 173 -13.21 0.23 16.62
CA GLU A 173 -13.19 -0.44 17.94
C GLU A 173 -12.18 -1.56 18.03
N VAL A 174 -11.97 -2.33 16.96
CA VAL A 174 -11.08 -3.50 16.94
C VAL A 174 -9.67 -3.15 16.49
N GLU A 175 -9.50 -2.19 15.58
CA GLU A 175 -8.21 -1.84 14.98
C GLU A 175 -7.71 -0.48 15.51
N VAL A 176 -8.43 0.61 15.24
CA VAL A 176 -7.94 1.98 15.53
C VAL A 176 -7.72 2.22 17.03
N SER A 177 -8.63 1.71 17.87
CA SER A 177 -8.54 1.81 19.34
C SER A 177 -7.23 1.23 19.90
N LYS A 178 -6.59 0.33 19.15
CA LYS A 178 -5.39 -0.40 19.57
C LYS A 178 -4.08 0.31 19.25
N ILE A 179 -4.11 1.37 18.42
CA ILE A 179 -2.90 2.10 18.02
C ILE A 179 -2.26 2.81 19.22
N ARG A 180 -3.02 3.54 20.05
CA ARG A 180 -2.46 4.24 21.22
C ARG A 180 -1.90 3.28 22.27
N PRO A 181 -2.63 2.23 22.70
CA PRO A 181 -2.06 1.23 23.61
C PRO A 181 -0.80 0.56 23.06
N ALA A 182 -0.74 0.26 21.76
CA ALA A 182 0.45 -0.28 21.13
C ALA A 182 1.65 0.68 21.21
N ALA A 183 1.43 1.98 20.94
CA ALA A 183 2.45 3.01 21.06
C ALA A 183 2.98 3.11 22.51
N GLU A 184 2.08 3.13 23.50
CA GLU A 184 2.46 3.17 24.92
C GLU A 184 3.28 1.95 25.35
N ARG A 185 2.93 0.75 24.87
CA ARG A 185 3.70 -0.47 25.13
C ARG A 185 5.11 -0.39 24.56
N VAL A 186 5.24 0.06 23.31
CA VAL A 186 6.56 0.25 22.67
C VAL A 186 7.38 1.29 23.44
N TRP A 187 6.76 2.39 23.87
CA TRP A 187 7.43 3.42 24.63
C TRP A 187 8.01 2.89 25.95
N LYS A 188 7.17 2.20 26.75
CA LYS A 188 7.54 1.62 28.05
C LYS A 188 8.67 0.59 27.97
N LYS A 189 8.79 -0.12 26.84
CA LYS A 189 9.87 -1.08 26.60
C LYS A 189 11.26 -0.40 26.51
N HIS A 190 11.30 0.85 26.04
CA HIS A 190 12.54 1.59 25.83
C HIS A 190 12.77 2.73 26.83
N HIS A 191 11.73 3.13 27.57
CA HIS A 191 11.78 4.22 28.53
C HIS A 191 11.08 3.81 29.82
N THR A 192 11.85 3.71 30.91
CA THR A 192 11.38 3.18 32.20
C THR A 192 10.60 4.20 33.05
N GLN A 193 10.82 5.51 32.86
CA GLN A 193 10.23 6.54 33.73
C GLN A 193 9.64 7.75 32.98
N ALA A 194 9.70 7.76 31.64
CA ALA A 194 9.17 8.87 30.85
C ALA A 194 7.70 8.63 30.47
N LYS A 195 6.87 9.68 30.57
CA LYS A 195 5.50 9.65 30.04
C LYS A 195 5.54 9.49 28.51
N CYS A 196 4.77 8.54 27.98
CA CYS A 196 4.66 8.35 26.53
C CYS A 196 4.09 9.62 25.88
N PRO A 197 4.76 10.19 24.86
CA PRO A 197 4.17 11.25 24.06
C PRO A 197 2.87 10.77 23.42
N ARG A 198 1.85 11.63 23.45
CA ARG A 198 0.56 11.34 22.82
C ARG A 198 0.72 11.28 21.31
N VAL A 199 0.11 10.28 20.70
CA VAL A 199 0.06 10.10 19.24
C VAL A 199 -1.33 10.45 18.73
N GLU A 200 -1.39 11.41 17.80
CA GLU A 200 -2.63 11.73 17.09
C GLU A 200 -2.89 10.72 15.97
N ILE A 201 -4.14 10.34 15.75
CA ILE A 201 -4.50 9.26 14.83
C ILE A 201 -5.56 9.76 13.85
N ALA A 202 -5.28 9.58 12.56
CA ALA A 202 -6.26 9.72 11.49
C ALA A 202 -6.42 8.36 10.79
N ALA A 203 -7.63 7.79 10.83
CA ALA A 203 -7.95 6.57 10.10
C ALA A 203 -8.72 6.92 8.81
N ILE A 204 -8.29 6.36 7.69
CA ILE A 204 -8.86 6.58 6.36
C ILE A 204 -9.20 5.23 5.76
N VAL A 205 -10.49 4.98 5.53
CA VAL A 205 -10.93 3.80 4.78
C VAL A 205 -10.91 4.12 3.29
N ALA A 206 -10.25 3.27 2.51
CA ALA A 206 -10.14 3.40 1.06
C ALA A 206 -10.99 2.34 0.35
N THR A 207 -12.21 2.68 -0.02
CA THR A 207 -13.11 1.78 -0.77
C THR A 207 -12.89 1.94 -2.27
N LYS A 208 -12.04 1.10 -2.87
CA LYS A 208 -11.66 1.22 -4.30
C LYS A 208 -12.67 0.60 -5.28
N ARG A 209 -13.46 -0.37 -4.82
CA ARG A 209 -14.44 -1.11 -5.64
C ARG A 209 -15.85 -0.74 -5.20
N HIS A 210 -16.41 0.31 -5.81
CA HIS A 210 -17.76 0.78 -5.56
C HIS A 210 -18.55 0.96 -6.87
N HIS A 211 -19.85 1.20 -6.77
CA HIS A 211 -20.72 1.41 -7.93
C HIS A 211 -20.82 2.88 -8.38
N VAL A 212 -20.27 3.83 -7.62
CA VAL A 212 -20.23 5.26 -8.01
C VAL A 212 -19.36 5.46 -9.27
N ARG A 213 -19.86 6.22 -10.24
CA ARG A 213 -19.16 6.57 -11.49
C ARG A 213 -19.30 8.07 -11.74
N PHE A 214 -18.24 8.70 -12.24
CA PHE A 214 -18.24 10.10 -12.64
C PHE A 214 -17.99 10.20 -14.13
N TYR A 215 -18.77 11.05 -14.79
CA TYR A 215 -18.66 11.35 -16.22
C TYR A 215 -18.39 12.84 -16.38
N PRO A 216 -17.45 13.26 -17.24
CA PRO A 216 -17.23 14.68 -17.42
C PRO A 216 -18.34 15.30 -18.26
N ILE A 217 -18.71 16.53 -17.93
CA ILE A 217 -19.73 17.29 -18.65
C ILE A 217 -19.07 17.92 -19.88
N VAL A 218 -19.60 17.61 -21.07
CA VAL A 218 -19.15 18.16 -22.35
C VAL A 218 -20.26 19.04 -22.91
N ASN A 219 -19.93 20.27 -23.35
CA ASN A 219 -20.86 21.08 -24.13
C ASN A 219 -20.85 20.59 -25.59
N ASP A 220 -22.02 20.22 -26.12
CA ASP A 220 -22.19 19.69 -27.50
C ASP A 220 -21.62 20.65 -28.56
N ASN A 221 -21.71 21.95 -28.34
CA ASN A 221 -21.23 22.96 -29.29
C ASN A 221 -19.71 23.18 -29.27
N GLN A 222 -18.95 22.61 -28.32
CA GLN A 222 -17.50 22.87 -28.22
C GLN A 222 -16.61 21.63 -28.24
N LYS A 223 -17.14 20.39 -28.17
CA LYS A 223 -16.32 19.16 -28.01
C LYS A 223 -15.21 19.32 -26.95
N LYS A 224 -15.40 20.24 -25.99
CA LYS A 224 -14.45 20.64 -24.97
C LYS A 224 -15.20 20.67 -23.63
N PRO A 225 -14.56 20.22 -22.55
CA PRO A 225 -15.19 20.13 -21.25
C PRO A 225 -15.44 21.52 -20.66
N ILE A 226 -16.56 21.67 -19.95
CA ILE A 226 -16.76 22.83 -19.06
C ILE A 226 -15.90 22.57 -17.82
N ILE A 227 -14.64 22.99 -17.83
CA ILE A 227 -13.82 22.98 -16.61
C ILE A 227 -13.75 24.41 -16.11
N ALA A 228 -14.45 24.68 -15.01
CA ALA A 228 -14.33 25.92 -14.27
C ALA A 228 -12.86 26.14 -13.86
N ASN A 229 -12.29 27.24 -14.34
CA ASN A 229 -11.08 27.90 -13.85
C ASN A 229 -9.88 27.01 -13.48
N SER A 230 -9.06 26.64 -14.46
CA SER A 230 -7.61 26.53 -14.21
C SER A 230 -6.82 26.69 -15.50
N ARG A 231 -5.67 27.37 -15.41
CA ARG A 231 -4.75 27.73 -16.52
C ARG A 231 -4.10 26.53 -17.23
N HIS A 232 -4.56 25.30 -16.96
CA HIS A 232 -4.08 24.06 -17.55
C HIS A 232 -5.31 23.24 -17.90
N GLN A 233 -5.69 23.18 -19.19
CA GLN A 233 -6.73 22.24 -19.63
C GLN A 233 -6.15 20.82 -19.52
N PRO A 234 -6.64 19.95 -18.62
CA PRO A 234 -6.22 18.56 -18.66
C PRO A 234 -6.73 17.97 -19.97
N ALA A 235 -5.80 17.61 -20.86
CA ALA A 235 -6.13 16.85 -22.05
C ALA A 235 -6.80 15.55 -21.61
N TRP A 236 -7.97 15.26 -22.15
CA TRP A 236 -8.63 13.99 -21.91
C TRP A 236 -7.69 12.86 -22.34
N GLY A 237 -7.48 11.86 -21.48
CA GLY A 237 -6.93 10.59 -21.93
C GLY A 237 -7.85 9.96 -22.98
N LYS A 238 -7.31 9.11 -23.86
CA LYS A 238 -8.07 8.40 -24.93
C LYS A 238 -9.36 7.69 -24.47
N GLN A 239 -9.54 7.51 -23.16
CA GLN A 239 -10.62 6.73 -22.54
C GLN A 239 -11.85 7.54 -22.09
N ARG A 240 -11.89 8.87 -22.28
CA ARG A 240 -13.06 9.70 -21.91
C ARG A 240 -13.48 9.63 -20.42
N ASN A 241 -12.54 9.44 -19.51
CA ASN A 241 -12.78 9.52 -18.05
C ASN A 241 -12.54 10.94 -17.51
N CYS A 242 -13.06 11.24 -16.31
CA CYS A 242 -12.64 12.42 -15.55
C CYS A 242 -11.11 12.48 -15.40
N PRO A 243 -10.51 13.68 -15.42
CA PRO A 243 -9.06 13.81 -15.28
C PRO A 243 -8.58 13.28 -13.91
N PRO A 244 -7.38 12.69 -13.83
CA PRO A 244 -6.78 12.29 -12.55
C PRO A 244 -6.74 13.47 -11.57
N GLY A 245 -7.01 13.21 -10.29
CA GLY A 245 -7.11 14.26 -9.27
C GLY A 245 -8.50 14.91 -9.15
N THR A 246 -9.48 14.51 -9.96
CA THR A 246 -10.89 14.94 -9.77
C THR A 246 -11.37 14.58 -8.36
N LEU A 247 -11.76 15.59 -7.59
CA LEU A 247 -12.22 15.45 -6.21
C LEU A 247 -13.68 15.90 -6.12
N VAL A 248 -14.54 15.00 -5.66
CA VAL A 248 -15.97 15.28 -5.45
C VAL A 248 -16.26 15.25 -3.95
N LYS A 249 -16.48 16.43 -3.36
CA LYS A 249 -16.81 16.60 -1.93
C LYS A 249 -18.30 16.84 -1.65
N SER A 250 -19.13 17.02 -2.67
CA SER A 250 -20.55 17.35 -2.49
C SER A 250 -21.35 16.84 -3.68
N ALA A 251 -21.89 15.64 -3.55
CA ALA A 251 -22.88 15.08 -4.47
C ALA A 251 -23.76 14.03 -3.77
N SER A 252 -23.23 13.33 -2.74
CA SER A 252 -23.96 12.35 -1.93
C SER A 252 -23.15 12.03 -0.65
N HIS A 253 -23.05 12.97 0.30
CA HIS A 253 -22.45 12.64 1.61
C HIS A 253 -23.55 12.15 2.55
N HIS A 254 -23.16 11.27 3.48
CA HIS A 254 -24.00 10.95 4.63
C HIS A 254 -24.48 12.23 5.30
N PRO A 255 -25.79 12.42 5.51
CA PRO A 255 -26.25 13.42 6.46
C PRO A 255 -25.64 13.05 7.81
N ILE A 256 -24.93 14.00 8.41
CA ILE A 256 -24.38 13.82 9.76
C ILE A 256 -25.60 13.76 10.69
N THR A 257 -25.97 12.56 11.13
CA THR A 257 -26.87 12.35 12.27
C THR A 257 -26.07 12.30 13.55
#